data_AF-A0AAE1W8V2-F1
#
_entry.id   AF-A0AAE1W8V2-F1
#
_cell.length_a   1.000
_cell.length_b   1.000
_cell.length_c   1.000
_cell.angle_alpha   90.00
_cell.angle_beta   90.00
_cell.angle_gamma   90.00
#
_symmetry.space_group_name_H-M   'P 1'
#
loop_
_entity.id
_entity.type
_entity.pdbx_description
1 polymer ?
#
loop_
_entity_poly.entity_id
_entity_poly.type
_entity_poly.pdbx_seq_one_letter_code
_entity_poly.pdbx_strand_id
1 'polypeptide(L)'
;MGAKCCVFVNKSNVEMELRVFLPPARPDKYRKIIRIKPGEVKFLKTAKLCCEDSGPEQTTHLRIFVSGVYTGTTLYPSHIKKYAKILGYLHNNGLVHIKGISIRFPTFHRLIKY
;
A
#
# COMPACT_ATOMS: atom_id res chain seq x y z
N MET A 1 -12.46 -7.69 15.55
CA MET A 1 -12.42 -7.37 14.09
C MET A 1 -10.97 -7.42 13.62
N GLY A 2 -10.59 -8.40 12.79
CA GLY A 2 -9.20 -8.61 12.40
C GLY A 2 -8.63 -7.47 11.57
N ALA A 3 -7.44 -6.98 11.91
CA ALA A 3 -6.76 -5.94 11.16
C ALA A 3 -6.50 -6.41 9.72
N LYS A 4 -7.14 -5.76 8.73
CA LYS A 4 -6.88 -6.04 7.31
C LYS A 4 -5.41 -5.75 7.00
N CYS A 5 -4.68 -6.80 6.64
CA CYS A 5 -3.28 -6.79 6.27
C CYS A 5 -3.17 -6.90 4.74
N CYS A 6 -2.37 -6.04 4.13
CA CYS A 6 -2.02 -6.12 2.72
C CYS A 6 -0.55 -6.55 2.61
N VAL A 7 -0.25 -7.48 1.71
CA VAL A 7 1.12 -7.91 1.46
C VAL A 7 1.71 -7.10 0.31
N PHE A 8 2.75 -6.32 0.56
CA PHE A 8 3.48 -5.64 -0.50
C PHE A 8 4.70 -6.47 -0.90
N VAL A 9 4.88 -6.70 -2.20
CA VAL A 9 6.04 -7.44 -2.71
C VAL A 9 6.77 -6.58 -3.71
N ASN A 10 8.05 -6.34 -3.44
CA ASN A 10 8.95 -5.71 -4.39
C ASN A 10 9.56 -6.79 -5.28
N LYS A 11 9.12 -6.84 -6.55
CA LYS A 11 9.66 -7.73 -7.58
C LYS A 11 10.73 -7.05 -8.44
N SER A 12 11.12 -5.82 -8.11
CA SER A 12 12.21 -5.13 -8.77
C SER A 12 13.56 -5.43 -8.13
N ASN A 13 14.62 -5.07 -8.84
CA ASN A 13 16.00 -5.14 -8.38
C ASN A 13 16.46 -3.88 -7.62
N VAL A 14 15.55 -2.93 -7.38
CA VAL A 14 15.84 -1.66 -6.70
C VAL A 14 14.97 -1.48 -5.46
N GLU A 15 15.36 -0.58 -4.57
CA GLU A 15 14.58 -0.29 -3.38
C GLU A 15 13.31 0.48 -3.71
N MET A 16 12.19 0.05 -3.11
CA MET A 16 10.92 0.75 -3.15
C MET A 16 10.60 1.33 -1.77
N GLU A 17 10.06 2.54 -1.73
CA GLU A 17 9.61 3.18 -0.51
C GLU A 17 8.13 3.55 -0.60
N LEU A 18 7.36 3.23 0.44
CA LEU A 18 6.06 3.86 0.67
C LEU A 18 6.22 4.98 1.67
N ARG A 19 5.99 6.22 1.24
CA ARG A 19 6.03 7.40 2.09
C ARG A 19 4.60 7.79 2.47
N VAL A 20 4.36 7.86 3.77
CA VAL A 20 3.07 8.23 4.35
C VAL A 20 3.02 9.74 4.53
N PHE A 21 2.01 10.34 3.92
CA PHE A 21 1.81 11.77 3.85
C PHE A 21 0.44 12.13 4.44
N LEU A 22 0.39 13.22 5.21
CA LEU A 22 -0.82 13.70 5.86
C LEU A 22 -1.05 15.17 5.49
N PRO A 23 -2.05 15.51 4.65
CA PRO A 23 -2.35 16.90 4.33
C PRO A 23 -2.82 17.65 5.59
N PRO A 24 -2.53 18.96 5.72
CA PRO A 24 -1.89 19.86 4.76
C PRO A 24 -0.35 19.91 4.88
N ALA A 25 0.30 18.90 5.46
CA ALA A 25 1.75 18.90 5.62
C ALA A 25 2.44 19.11 4.26
N ARG A 26 3.61 19.76 4.24
CA ARG A 26 4.35 19.94 2.98
C ARG A 26 4.86 18.58 2.45
N PRO A 27 4.98 18.38 1.12
CA PRO A 27 5.38 17.10 0.50
C PRO A 27 6.71 16.50 1.01
N ASP A 28 7.58 17.34 1.55
CA ASP A 28 8.86 17.02 2.19
C ASP A 28 8.71 16.48 3.62
N LYS A 29 7.58 16.75 4.30
CA LYS A 29 7.28 16.26 5.65
C LYS A 29 6.46 14.97 5.59
N TYR A 30 7.13 13.87 5.29
CA TYR A 30 6.55 12.53 5.46
C TYR A 30 6.56 12.12 6.93
N ARG A 31 5.44 11.54 7.40
CA ARG A 31 5.32 11.04 8.77
C ARG A 31 6.03 9.70 8.94
N LYS A 32 6.12 8.92 7.86
CA LYS A 32 6.68 7.57 7.90
C LYS A 32 7.19 7.17 6.53
N ILE A 33 8.34 6.50 6.51
CA ILE A 33 8.87 5.83 5.33
C ILE A 33 8.87 4.33 5.62
N ILE A 34 8.28 3.56 4.72
CA ILE A 34 8.33 2.11 4.74
C ILE A 34 9.17 1.66 3.55
N ARG A 35 10.40 1.26 3.84
CA ARG A 35 11.36 0.74 2.87
C ARG A 35 11.10 -0.74 2.59
N ILE A 36 11.17 -1.13 1.32
CA ILE A 36 10.97 -2.49 0.83
C ILE A 36 12.12 -2.81 -0.12
N LYS A 37 13.06 -3.63 0.37
CA LYS A 37 14.26 -4.03 -0.37
C LYS A 37 13.90 -4.84 -1.63
N PRO A 38 14.82 -4.92 -2.60
CA PRO A 38 14.67 -5.81 -3.75
C PRO A 38 14.30 -7.24 -3.31
N GLY A 39 13.26 -7.81 -3.90
CA GLY A 39 12.76 -9.14 -3.55
C GLY A 39 12.02 -9.26 -2.21
N GLU A 40 11.96 -8.20 -1.39
CA GLU A 40 11.34 -8.24 -0.07
C GLU A 40 9.81 -8.35 -0.17
N VAL A 41 9.25 -9.17 0.73
CA VAL A 41 7.82 -9.27 0.99
C VAL A 41 7.55 -8.60 2.33
N LYS A 42 6.69 -7.58 2.34
CA LYS A 42 6.39 -6.80 3.54
C LYS A 42 4.90 -6.81 3.86
N PHE A 43 4.59 -7.16 5.11
CA PHE A 43 3.22 -7.16 5.61
C PHE A 43 2.84 -5.77 6.11
N LEU A 44 1.92 -5.11 5.40
CA LEU A 44 1.41 -3.80 5.73
C LEU A 44 0.06 -3.93 6.42
N LYS A 45 0.05 -3.76 7.74
CA LYS A 45 -1.19 -3.59 8.50
C LYS A 45 -1.75 -2.20 8.21
N THR A 46 -3.01 -2.11 7.77
CA THR A 46 -3.61 -0.82 7.44
C THR A 46 -3.59 0.16 8.62
N ALA A 47 -3.75 -0.33 9.84
CA ALA A 47 -3.65 0.50 11.06
C ALA A 47 -2.27 1.18 11.20
N LYS A 48 -1.18 0.53 10.76
CA LYS A 48 0.17 1.13 10.78
C LYS A 48 0.39 2.21 9.71
N LEU A 49 -0.57 2.35 8.78
CA LEU A 49 -0.55 3.32 7.69
C LEU A 49 -1.45 4.51 7.97
N CYS A 50 -2.47 4.35 8.83
CA CYS A 50 -3.24 5.46 9.37
C CYS A 50 -2.40 6.19 10.42
N CYS A 51 -2.51 7.51 10.47
CA CYS A 51 -2.00 8.28 11.60
C CYS A 51 -3.06 8.25 12.73
N GLU A 52 -2.64 7.99 13.97
CA GLU A 52 -3.56 7.92 15.11
C GLU A 52 -4.13 9.31 15.47
N ASP A 53 -3.40 10.38 15.14
CA ASP A 53 -3.78 11.78 15.43
C ASP A 53 -4.58 12.46 14.30
N SER A 54 -4.89 11.76 13.21
CA SER A 54 -5.62 12.37 12.09
C SER A 54 -7.13 12.34 12.36
N GLY A 55 -7.74 13.51 12.52
CA GLY A 55 -9.19 13.65 12.56
C GLY A 55 -9.86 13.09 11.29
N PRO A 56 -11.18 12.86 11.30
CA PRO A 56 -11.91 12.19 10.21
C PRO A 56 -11.77 12.86 8.83
N GLU A 57 -11.39 14.14 8.80
CA GLU A 57 -11.17 14.91 7.56
C GLU A 57 -9.75 14.75 6.98
N GLN A 58 -8.77 14.32 7.79
CA GLN A 58 -7.37 14.18 7.34
C GLN A 58 -7.14 12.79 6.75
N THR A 59 -7.32 12.70 5.42
CA THR A 59 -7.08 11.46 4.71
C THR A 59 -5.58 11.25 4.50
N THR A 60 -5.04 10.18 5.08
CA THR A 60 -3.65 9.80 4.86
C THR A 60 -3.42 9.36 3.41
N HIS A 61 -2.36 9.84 2.78
CA HIS A 61 -1.92 9.42 1.45
C HIS A 61 -0.64 8.58 1.56
N LEU A 62 -0.53 7.55 0.74
CA LEU A 62 0.69 6.78 0.57
C LEU A 62 1.24 7.01 -0.83
N ARG A 63 2.42 7.60 -0.92
CA ARG A 63 3.11 7.81 -2.19
C ARG A 63 4.18 6.75 -2.35
N ILE A 64 4.26 6.18 -3.55
CA ILE A 64 5.27 5.18 -3.86
C ILE A 64 6.46 5.87 -4.51
N PHE A 65 7.64 5.57 -3.99
CA PHE A 65 8.92 6.03 -4.49
C PHE A 65 9.76 4.83 -4.89
N VAL A 66 10.56 4.98 -5.95
CA VAL A 66 11.51 3.97 -6.42
C VAL A 66 12.86 4.66 -6.55
N SER A 67 13.88 4.14 -5.87
CA SER A 67 15.21 4.78 -5.80
C SER A 67 15.14 6.28 -5.43
N GLY A 68 14.21 6.66 -4.55
CA GLY A 68 14.01 8.04 -4.10
C GLY A 68 13.20 8.94 -5.05
N VAL A 69 12.77 8.45 -6.22
CA VAL A 69 11.95 9.19 -7.19
C VAL A 69 10.47 8.85 -7.02
N TYR A 70 9.60 9.86 -7.00
CA TYR A 70 8.16 9.65 -6.88
C TYR A 70 7.59 9.05 -8.17
N THR A 71 6.83 7.96 -8.07
CA THR A 71 6.30 7.25 -9.26
C THR A 71 5.04 7.88 -9.85
N GLY A 72 4.53 8.99 -9.29
CA GLY A 72 3.23 9.56 -9.67
C GLY A 72 2.03 8.83 -9.06
N THR A 73 2.24 7.68 -8.40
CA THR A 73 1.16 6.86 -7.84
C THR A 73 0.90 7.22 -6.39
N THR A 74 -0.35 7.62 -6.09
CA THR A 74 -0.83 7.80 -4.72
C THR A 74 -1.87 6.73 -4.39
N LEU A 75 -1.63 6.00 -3.30
CA LEU A 75 -2.56 5.06 -2.70
C LEU A 75 -3.18 5.65 -1.45
N TYR A 76 -4.40 5.22 -1.15
CA TYR A 76 -5.11 5.57 0.07
C TYR A 76 -5.23 4.33 0.95
N PRO A 77 -5.29 4.46 2.29
CA PRO A 77 -5.54 3.32 3.16
C PRO A 77 -6.81 2.55 2.77
N SER A 78 -7.84 3.25 2.29
CA SER A 78 -9.07 2.65 1.76
C SER A 78 -8.82 1.76 0.53
N HIS A 79 -7.89 2.13 -0.35
CA HIS A 79 -7.48 1.31 -1.49
C HIS A 79 -6.70 0.09 -1.04
N ILE A 80 -5.80 0.24 -0.05
CA ILE A 80 -5.02 -0.87 0.49
C ILE A 80 -5.93 -1.93 1.14
N LYS A 81 -7.01 -1.52 1.81
CA LYS A 81 -8.02 -2.45 2.36
C LYS A 81 -8.72 -3.31 1.30
N LYS A 82 -8.70 -2.93 0.02
CA LYS A 82 -9.31 -3.69 -1.07
C LYS A 82 -8.40 -4.80 -1.61
N TYR A 83 -7.09 -4.69 -1.40
CA TYR A 83 -6.11 -5.61 -1.95
C TYR A 83 -5.56 -6.55 -0.88
N ALA A 84 -5.52 -7.84 -1.19
CA ALA A 84 -4.79 -8.81 -0.37
C ALA A 84 -3.27 -8.65 -0.57
N LYS A 85 -2.87 -8.32 -1.79
CA LYS A 85 -1.46 -8.21 -2.19
C LYS A 85 -1.24 -7.06 -3.19
N ILE A 86 -0.15 -6.33 -3.08
CA ILE A 86 0.32 -5.33 -4.04
C ILE A 86 1.70 -5.76 -4.54
N LEU A 87 1.88 -5.79 -5.85
CA LEU A 87 3.13 -6.16 -6.52
C LEU A 87 3.72 -4.91 -7.18
N GLY A 88 4.98 -4.60 -6.87
CA GLY A 88 5.75 -3.56 -7.55
C GLY A 88 6.80 -4.17 -8.46
N TYR A 89 6.79 -3.78 -9.73
CA TYR A 89 7.80 -4.15 -10.73
C TYR A 89 8.48 -2.89 -11.24
N LEU A 90 9.77 -2.98 -11.55
CA LEU A 90 10.49 -1.98 -12.34
C LEU A 90 10.95 -2.69 -13.61
N HIS A 91 10.54 -2.18 -14.76
CA HIS A 91 11.02 -2.64 -16.05
C HIS A 91 12.33 -1.94 -16.43
N ASN A 92 13.10 -2.56 -17.32
CA ASN A 92 14.40 -2.06 -17.78
C ASN A 92 14.31 -0.69 -18.48
N ASN A 93 13.13 -0.30 -18.96
CA ASN A 93 12.85 1.01 -19.55
C ASN A 93 12.51 2.10 -18.50
N GLY A 94 12.65 1.80 -17.20
CA GLY A 94 12.35 2.72 -16.12
C GLY A 94 10.88 2.79 -15.72
N LEU A 95 9.98 2.04 -16.38
CA LEU A 95 8.57 2.01 -16.03
C LEU A 95 8.33 1.22 -14.76
N VAL A 96 7.60 1.83 -13.82
CA VAL A 96 7.18 1.19 -12.58
C VAL A 96 5.74 0.69 -12.71
N HIS A 97 5.53 -0.61 -12.61
CA HIS A 97 4.21 -1.23 -12.63
C HIS A 97 3.79 -1.61 -11.21
N ILE A 98 2.67 -1.04 -10.74
CA ILE A 98 2.09 -1.36 -9.43
C ILE A 98 0.76 -2.06 -9.65
N LYS A 99 0.70 -3.36 -9.32
CA LYS A 99 -0.48 -4.20 -9.53
C LYS A 99 -1.07 -4.66 -8.20
N GLY A 100 -2.31 -4.27 -7.93
CA GLY A 100 -3.09 -4.78 -6.80
C GLY A 100 -3.80 -6.08 -7.16
N ILE A 101 -3.72 -7.07 -6.26
CA ILE A 101 -4.45 -8.33 -6.34
C ILE A 101 -5.47 -8.37 -5.20
N SER A 102 -6.75 -8.46 -5.56
CA SER A 102 -7.85 -8.72 -4.63
C SER A 102 -8.35 -10.14 -4.84
N ILE A 103 -8.39 -10.94 -3.78
CA ILE A 103 -9.01 -12.27 -3.81
C ILE A 103 -10.38 -12.12 -3.17
N ARG A 104 -11.46 -12.37 -3.92
CA ARG A 104 -12.79 -12.58 -3.36
C ARG A 104 -12.97 -14.09 -3.22
N PHE A 105 -12.99 -14.59 -1.99
CA PHE A 105 -13.53 -15.92 -1.77
C PHE A 105 -15.04 -15.84 -1.97
N PRO A 106 -15.66 -16.73 -2.76
CA PRO A 106 -17.10 -16.85 -2.75
C PRO A 106 -17.49 -17.22 -1.32
N THR A 107 -18.24 -16.34 -0.66
CA THR A 107 -18.94 -16.67 0.58
C THR A 107 -19.76 -17.92 0.28
N PHE A 108 -19.39 -19.05 0.91
CA PHE A 108 -20.24 -20.23 0.96
C PHE A 108 -21.57 -19.77 1.55
N HIS A 109 -22.54 -19.49 0.68
CA HIS A 109 -23.91 -19.37 1.09
C HIS A 109 -24.29 -20.75 1.57
N ARG A 110 -24.33 -20.91 2.88
CA ARG A 110 -24.86 -22.07 3.56
C ARG A 110 -26.29 -22.24 3.01
N LEU A 111 -26.46 -23.16 2.06
CA LEU A 111 -27.77 -23.63 1.63
C LEU A 111 -28.39 -24.31 2.85
N ILE A 112 -29.04 -23.51 3.70
CA ILE A 112 -30.01 -24.01 4.65
C ILE A 112 -31.22 -24.38 3.79
N LYS A 113 -31.28 -25.66 3.38
CA LYS A 113 -32.51 -26.24 2.87
C LYS A 113 -33.45 -26.43 4.07
N TYR A 114 -34.64 -25.84 3.95
CA TYR A 114 -35.80 -26.11 4.79
C TYR A 114 -36.27 -27.56 4.63
#